data_AF-H5TI14-F1
#
_entry.id   AF-H5TI14-F1
#
_cell.length_a   1.000
_cell.length_b   1.000
_cell.length_c   1.000
_cell.angle_alpha   90.00
_cell.angle_beta   90.00
_cell.angle_gamma   90.00
#
_symmetry.space_group_name_H-M   'P 1'
#
loop_
_entity.id
_entity.type
_entity.pdbx_description
1 polymer ?
#
loop_
_entity_poly.entity_id
_entity_poly.type
_entity_poly.pdbx_seq_one_letter_code
_entity_poly.pdbx_strand_id
1 'polypeptide(L)'
;FQPDLPLSFRDAYALVFKRGGYLGRDAQIALANRLRSVPSAKVSRQVRGAINQGRTDEERIKLITEVLDEAGISAPQPREPLPDVEKHEVRLVTWLAVKGTRALEETAQ
;
A
#
# COMPACT_ATOMS: atom_id res chain seq x y z
N PHE A 1 6.38 -3.23 5.88
CA PHE A 1 4.96 -3.57 5.66
C PHE A 1 4.34 -2.49 4.79
N GLN A 2 3.99 -2.82 3.55
CA GLN A 2 3.23 -1.93 2.68
C GLN A 2 1.79 -2.44 2.75
N PRO A 3 0.84 -1.68 3.31
CA PRO A 3 -0.55 -2.12 3.38
C PRO A 3 -1.05 -2.43 1.97
N ASP A 4 -1.65 -3.62 1.81
CA ASP A 4 -2.13 -4.08 0.51
C ASP A 4 -3.24 -3.15 0.03
N LEU A 5 -3.01 -2.49 -1.11
CA LEU A 5 -4.00 -1.58 -1.68
C LEU A 5 -5.26 -2.37 -2.10
N PRO A 6 -6.47 -1.87 -1.81
CA PRO A 6 -7.70 -2.51 -2.28
C PRO A 6 -7.71 -2.68 -3.80
N LEU A 7 -8.29 -3.80 -4.27
CA LEU A 7 -8.37 -4.11 -5.69
C LEU A 7 -9.03 -2.97 -6.51
N SER A 8 -10.05 -2.30 -5.94
CA SER A 8 -10.72 -1.17 -6.60
C SER A 8 -9.77 -0.02 -6.90
N PHE A 9 -8.82 0.27 -6.02
CA PHE A 9 -7.83 1.32 -6.22
C PHE A 9 -6.77 0.89 -7.23
N ARG A 10 -6.37 -0.38 -7.22
CA ARG A 10 -5.45 -0.95 -8.23
C ARG A 10 -6.05 -0.87 -9.64
N ASP A 11 -7.33 -1.22 -9.77
CA ASP A 11 -8.05 -1.19 -11.04
C ASP A 11 -8.27 0.25 -11.52
N ALA A 12 -8.68 1.16 -10.62
CA ALA A 12 -8.78 2.58 -10.91
C ALA A 12 -7.42 3.16 -11.37
N TYR A 13 -6.33 2.81 -10.68
CA TYR A 13 -4.98 3.24 -11.06
C TYR A 13 -4.63 2.77 -12.47
N ALA A 14 -4.90 1.50 -12.78
CA ALA A 14 -4.64 0.95 -14.11
C ALA A 14 -5.48 1.64 -15.19
N LEU A 15 -6.74 1.98 -14.89
CA LEU A 15 -7.62 2.73 -15.79
C LEU A 15 -7.08 4.14 -16.06
N VAL A 16 -6.78 4.90 -15.01
CA VAL A 16 -6.23 6.27 -15.12
C VAL A 16 -4.91 6.26 -15.88
N PHE A 17 -4.03 5.29 -15.60
CA PHE A 17 -2.74 5.19 -16.27
C PHE A 17 -2.87 4.85 -17.77
N LYS A 18 -3.77 3.93 -18.14
CA LYS A 18 -3.94 3.49 -19.54
C LYS A 18 -4.80 4.42 -20.38
N ARG A 19 -5.80 5.07 -19.79
CA ARG A 19 -6.87 5.79 -20.50
C ARG A 19 -6.97 7.27 -20.13
N GLY A 20 -6.31 7.71 -19.06
CA GLY A 20 -6.32 9.11 -18.60
C GLY A 20 -5.43 10.08 -19.36
N GLY A 21 -4.90 9.70 -20.54
CA GLY A 21 -4.01 10.57 -21.32
C GLY A 21 -4.64 11.90 -21.75
N TYR A 22 -5.97 11.94 -21.87
CA TYR A 22 -6.72 13.16 -22.21
C TYR A 22 -6.69 14.24 -21.12
N LEU A 23 -6.38 13.88 -19.87
CA LEU A 23 -6.30 14.82 -18.74
C LEU A 23 -5.03 15.69 -18.79
N GLY A 24 -4.05 15.32 -19.62
CA GLY A 24 -2.71 15.88 -19.57
C GLY A 24 -1.83 15.19 -18.52
N ARG A 25 -0.51 15.24 -18.75
CA ARG A 25 0.49 14.46 -17.99
C ARG A 25 0.44 14.73 -16.49
N ASP A 26 0.39 16.00 -16.08
CA ASP A 26 0.47 16.37 -14.67
C ASP A 26 -0.79 15.97 -13.89
N ALA A 27 -1.97 16.22 -14.46
CA ALA A 27 -3.25 15.84 -13.87
C ALA A 27 -3.39 14.30 -13.78
N GLN A 28 -2.95 13.58 -14.80
CA GLN A 28 -2.92 12.12 -14.80
C GLN A 28 -2.02 11.57 -13.69
N ILE A 29 -0.81 12.11 -13.53
CA ILE A 29 0.13 11.71 -12.47
C ILE A 29 -0.42 12.04 -11.09
N ALA A 30 -0.99 13.23 -10.90
CA ALA A 30 -1.58 13.64 -9.63
C ALA A 30 -2.73 12.71 -9.22
N LEU A 31 -3.64 12.40 -10.13
CA LEU A 31 -4.75 11.47 -9.88
C LEU A 31 -4.25 10.05 -9.59
N ALA A 32 -3.29 9.56 -10.36
CA ALA A 32 -2.66 8.25 -10.14
C ALA A 32 -1.97 8.16 -8.77
N ASN A 33 -1.33 9.24 -8.32
CA ASN A 33 -0.70 9.30 -6.99
C ASN A 33 -1.73 9.30 -5.84
N ARG A 34 -2.88 9.97 -6.00
CA ARG A 34 -3.98 9.92 -5.02
C ARG A 34 -4.51 8.50 -4.84
N LEU A 35 -4.57 7.73 -5.93
CA LEU A 35 -4.99 6.33 -5.94
C LEU A 35 -3.97 5.36 -5.32
N ARG A 36 -2.78 5.84 -4.92
CA ARG A 36 -1.80 5.05 -4.15
C ARG A 36 -1.98 5.16 -2.63
N SER A 37 -2.93 5.96 -2.16
CA SER A 37 -3.29 6.05 -0.74
C SER A 37 -4.06 4.81 -0.28
N VAL A 38 -4.06 4.56 1.04
CA VAL A 38 -4.88 3.51 1.64
C VAL A 38 -6.22 4.13 2.06
N PRO A 39 -7.31 3.86 1.34
CA PRO A 39 -8.60 4.45 1.64
C PRO A 39 -9.31 3.73 2.79
N SER A 40 -10.35 4.37 3.33
CA SER A 40 -11.33 3.67 4.17
C SER A 40 -12.13 2.64 3.34
N ALA A 41 -12.72 1.66 4.02
CA ALA A 41 -13.57 0.65 3.38
C ALA A 41 -14.77 1.27 2.62
N LYS A 42 -15.32 2.39 3.12
CA LYS A 42 -16.41 3.12 2.47
C LYS A 42 -15.96 3.67 1.11
N VAL A 43 -14.83 4.36 1.08
CA VAL A 43 -14.31 4.98 -0.15
C VAL A 43 -13.90 3.90 -1.16
N SER A 44 -13.30 2.81 -0.70
CA SER A 44 -12.98 1.65 -1.56
C SER A 44 -14.22 1.09 -2.29
N ARG A 45 -15.37 1.03 -1.60
CA ARG A 45 -16.65 0.61 -2.20
C ARG A 45 -17.20 1.66 -3.17
N GLN A 46 -17.09 2.94 -2.86
CA GLN A 46 -17.52 4.03 -3.75
C GLN A 46 -16.72 4.03 -5.06
N VAL A 47 -15.38 3.87 -4.98
CA VAL A 47 -14.52 3.75 -6.17
C VAL A 47 -14.87 2.53 -7.00
N ARG A 48 -15.16 1.38 -6.35
CA ARG A 48 -15.66 0.18 -7.04
C ARG A 48 -16.97 0.47 -7.79
N GLY A 49 -17.87 1.24 -7.18
CA GLY A 49 -19.11 1.71 -7.80
C GLY A 49 -18.86 2.60 -9.02
N ALA A 50 -17.97 3.59 -8.89
CA ALA A 50 -17.60 4.52 -9.96
C ALA A 50 -17.04 3.80 -11.21
N ILE A 51 -16.19 2.78 -11.01
CA ILE A 51 -15.66 1.95 -12.10
C ILE A 51 -16.80 1.23 -12.85
N ASN A 52 -17.78 0.72 -12.12
CA ASN A 52 -18.85 -0.10 -12.69
C ASN A 52 -20.00 0.73 -13.31
N GLN A 53 -20.20 1.97 -12.88
CA GLN A 53 -21.31 2.83 -13.31
C GLN A 53 -21.03 3.60 -14.61
N GLY A 54 -19.78 3.98 -14.87
CA GLY A 54 -19.43 4.74 -16.07
C GLY A 54 -19.53 3.89 -17.34
N ARG A 55 -20.15 4.47 -18.39
CA ARG A 55 -20.33 3.81 -19.68
C ARG A 55 -19.10 3.95 -20.57
N THR A 56 -18.35 5.05 -20.42
CA THR A 56 -17.07 5.29 -21.09
C THR A 56 -15.91 5.36 -20.10
N ASP A 57 -14.68 5.21 -20.59
CA ASP A 57 -13.49 5.29 -19.74
C ASP A 57 -13.32 6.69 -19.13
N GLU A 58 -13.69 7.74 -19.86
CA GLU A 58 -13.66 9.14 -19.39
C GLU A 58 -14.67 9.40 -18.26
N GLU A 59 -15.90 8.90 -18.40
CA GLU A 59 -16.92 8.99 -17.35
C GLU A 59 -16.48 8.27 -16.08
N ARG A 60 -15.90 7.08 -16.21
CA ARG A 60 -15.36 6.33 -15.06
C ARG A 60 -14.28 7.13 -14.34
N ILE A 61 -13.35 7.72 -15.08
CA ILE A 61 -12.27 8.54 -14.51
C ILE A 61 -12.81 9.79 -13.82
N LYS A 62 -13.84 10.42 -14.41
CA LYS A 62 -14.54 11.55 -13.78
C LYS A 62 -15.20 11.16 -12.46
N LEU A 63 -15.97 10.07 -12.45
CA LEU A 63 -16.63 9.56 -11.24
C LEU A 63 -15.62 9.18 -10.15
N ILE A 64 -14.47 8.59 -10.54
CA ILE A 64 -13.38 8.29 -9.60
C ILE A 64 -12.83 9.59 -9.00
N THR A 65 -12.62 10.61 -9.81
CA THR A 65 -12.10 11.92 -9.36
C THR A 65 -13.05 12.56 -8.36
N GLU A 66 -14.35 12.58 -8.66
CA GLU A 66 -15.40 13.09 -7.76
C GLU A 66 -15.41 12.35 -6.42
N VAL A 67 -15.37 11.01 -6.42
CA VAL A 67 -15.31 10.21 -5.19
C VAL A 67 -14.07 10.55 -4.34
N LEU A 68 -12.91 10.74 -4.99
CA LEU A 68 -11.68 11.09 -4.28
C LEU A 68 -11.72 12.52 -3.72
N ASP A 69 -12.33 13.46 -4.43
CA ASP A 69 -12.50 14.85 -4.02
C ASP A 69 -13.47 14.95 -2.83
N GLU A 70 -14.63 14.29 -2.90
CA GLU A 70 -15.60 14.21 -1.80
C GLU A 70 -15.01 13.57 -0.55
N ALA A 71 -14.17 12.54 -0.73
CA ALA A 71 -13.48 11.88 0.37
C ALA A 71 -12.30 12.69 0.93
N GLY A 72 -11.92 13.81 0.30
CA GLY A 72 -10.76 14.60 0.68
C GLY A 72 -9.43 13.85 0.54
N ILE A 73 -9.37 12.83 -0.32
CA ILE A 73 -8.17 12.00 -0.48
C ILE A 73 -7.14 12.78 -1.27
N SER A 74 -6.08 13.16 -0.60
CA SER A 74 -4.86 13.71 -1.19
C SER A 74 -3.82 12.60 -1.44
N ALA A 75 -2.82 12.91 -2.26
CA ALA A 75 -1.70 12.00 -2.46
C ALA A 75 -0.98 11.75 -1.12
N PRO A 76 -0.57 10.51 -0.83
CA PRO A 76 0.21 10.23 0.36
C PRO A 76 1.51 11.06 0.30
N GLN A 77 1.85 11.72 1.40
CA GLN A 77 3.09 12.49 1.49
C GLN A 77 4.28 11.59 1.15
N PRO A 78 5.27 12.08 0.39
CA PRO A 78 6.53 11.36 0.20
C PRO A 78 7.08 10.97 1.58
N ARG A 79 7.43 9.70 1.74
CA ARG A 79 8.05 9.26 2.99
C ARG A 79 9.44 9.87 3.03
N GLU A 80 9.72 10.67 4.04
CA GLU A 80 11.10 11.01 4.35
C GLU A 80 11.84 9.70 4.68
N PRO A 81 12.97 9.42 4.03
CA PRO A 81 13.77 8.26 4.38
C PRO A 81 14.17 8.38 5.86
N LEU A 82 14.13 7.25 6.57
CA LEU A 82 14.68 7.21 7.92
C LEU A 82 16.16 7.57 7.84
N PRO A 83 16.72 8.22 8.88
CA PRO A 83 18.15 8.40 8.98
C PRO A 83 18.86 7.06 8.80
N ASP A 84 20.02 7.10 8.14
CA ASP A 84 20.87 5.92 8.04
C ASP A 84 21.24 5.44 9.45
N VAL A 85 21.24 4.12 9.65
CA VAL A 85 21.60 3.49 10.91
C VAL A 85 23.06 3.06 10.83
N GLU A 86 23.87 3.57 11.74
CA GLU A 86 25.28 3.19 11.85
C GLU A 86 25.45 1.87 12.62
N LYS A 87 26.52 1.13 12.34
CA LYS A 87 26.75 -0.20 12.96
C LYS A 87 26.75 -0.16 14.49
N HIS A 88 27.19 0.96 15.08
CA HIS A 88 27.26 1.13 16.53
C HIS A 88 25.90 1.41 17.19
N GLU A 89 24.87 1.74 16.39
CA GLU A 89 23.49 1.97 16.85
C GLU A 89 22.68 0.66 16.91
N VAL A 90 23.20 -0.43 16.33
CA VAL A 90 22.54 -1.75 16.31
C VAL A 90 22.95 -2.58 17.53
N ARG A 91 21.99 -2.98 18.38
CA ARG A 91 22.20 -3.91 19.50
C ARG A 91 21.52 -5.25 19.22
N LEU A 92 22.30 -6.29 18.94
CA LEU A 92 21.81 -7.65 18.81
C LEU A 92 21.72 -8.30 20.19
N VAL A 93 20.52 -8.65 20.62
CA VAL A 93 20.28 -9.47 21.82
C VAL A 93 19.68 -10.78 21.36
N THR A 94 20.34 -11.89 21.66
CA THR A 94 19.85 -13.23 21.32
C THR A 94 19.77 -14.05 22.59
N TRP A 95 18.61 -14.66 22.80
CA TRP A 95 18.38 -15.61 23.89
C TRP A 95 18.35 -17.01 23.30
N LEU A 96 19.09 -17.93 23.92
CA LEU A 96 19.04 -19.35 23.58
C LEU A 96 18.57 -20.11 24.81
N ALA A 97 17.47 -20.86 24.67
CA ALA A 97 17.06 -21.81 25.69
C ALA A 97 17.88 -23.09 25.54
N VAL A 98 18.53 -23.52 26.62
CA VAL A 98 19.30 -24.77 26.67
C VAL A 98 18.67 -25.75 27.66
N LYS A 99 18.60 -27.03 27.27
CA LYS A 99 18.17 -28.14 28.12
C LYS A 99 19.37 -29.08 28.31
N GLY A 100 19.81 -29.27 29.55
CA GLY A 100 20.90 -30.19 29.88
C GLY A 100 20.48 -31.65 29.72
N THR A 101 21.32 -32.45 29.06
CA THR A 101 21.22 -33.92 29.06
C THR A 101 22.18 -34.46 30.11
N ARG A 102 21.67 -35.26 31.07
CA ARG A 102 22.52 -36.04 31.99
C ARG A 102 23.32 -37.04 31.15
N ALA A 103 24.64 -37.05 31.30
CA ALA A 103 25.47 -38.13 30.77
C ALA A 103 24.97 -39.44 31.39
N LEU A 104 24.71 -40.44 30.54
CA LEU A 104 24.48 -41.81 30.98
C LEU A 104 25.81 -42.29 31.59
N GLU A 105 25.81 -42.56 32.89
CA GLU A 105 26.94 -43.21 33.57
C GLU A 105 27.13 -44.61 32.97
N GLU A 106 28.07 -44.73 32.03
CA GLU A 106 28.73 -45.99 31.74
C GLU A 106 29.62 -46.35 32.94
N THR A 107 29.12 -47.20 33.82
CA THR A 107 29.97 -48.12 34.57
C THR A 107 29.33 -49.49 34.57
N ALA A 108 29.75 -50.30 33.59
CA ALA A 108 29.75 -51.74 33.68
C ALA A 108 30.94 -52.17 34.55
N GLN A 109 30.68 -52.78 35.70
CA GLN A 109 31.46 -53.90 36.25
C GLN A 109 30.74 -54.53 37.45
#